data_AF-A0A2D5GGL2-F1
#
_entry.id   AF-A0A2D5GGL2-F1
#
_cell.length_a   1.000
_cell.length_b   1.000
_cell.length_c   1.000
_cell.angle_alpha   90.00
_cell.angle_beta   90.00
_cell.angle_gamma   90.00
#
_symmetry.space_group_name_H-M   'P 1'
#
loop_
_entity.id
_entity.type
_entity.pdbx_description
1 polymer ?
#
loop_
_entity_poly.entity_id
_entity_poly.type
_entity_poly.pdbx_seq_one_letter_code
_entity_poly.pdbx_strand_id
1 'polypeptide(L)' 'MPKITIDGKEYDLESLSPETRNQLVSLQVCDQKIQSTQQELAILQTARIAYANALKELLPKN' A
#
# COMPACT_ATOMS: atom_id res chain seq x y z
N MET A 1 0.94 -1.01 -29.24
CA MET A 1 0.55 0.06 -28.31
C MET A 1 0.53 -0.51 -26.89
N PRO A 2 0.99 0.22 -25.87
CA PRO A 2 1.01 -0.27 -24.49
C PRO A 2 -0.42 -0.51 -24.00
N LYS A 3 -0.67 -1.70 -23.45
CA LYS A 3 -1.99 -2.08 -22.92
C LYS A 3 -1.98 -2.03 -21.40
N ILE A 4 -3.06 -1.57 -20.80
CA ILE A 4 -3.29 -1.64 -19.36
C ILE A 4 -4.53 -2.45 -19.07
N THR A 5 -4.55 -3.11 -17.92
CA THR A 5 -5.75 -3.79 -17.44
C THR A 5 -6.37 -2.96 -16.34
N ILE A 6 -7.62 -2.52 -16.53
CA ILE A 6 -8.44 -1.88 -15.48
C ILE A 6 -9.67 -2.78 -15.28
N ASP A 7 -9.94 -3.20 -14.04
CA ASP A 7 -11.06 -4.09 -13.68
C ASP A 7 -11.17 -5.36 -14.54
N GLY A 8 -10.02 -5.94 -14.90
CA GLY A 8 -9.95 -7.15 -15.72
C GLY A 8 -10.21 -6.96 -17.22
N LYS A 9 -10.39 -5.72 -17.68
CA LYS A 9 -10.48 -5.38 -19.12
C LYS A 9 -9.19 -4.75 -19.61
N GLU A 10 -8.71 -5.23 -20.76
CA GLU A 10 -7.58 -4.61 -21.45
C GLU A 10 -8.03 -3.34 -22.19
N TYR A 11 -7.30 -2.26 -21.96
CA TYR A 11 -7.43 -1.00 -22.68
C TYR A 11 -6.13 -0.67 -23.37
N ASP A 12 -6.24 -0.19 -24.60
CA ASP A 12 -5.10 0.42 -25.28
C ASP A 12 -4.87 1.81 -24.66
N LEU A 13 -3.68 2.01 -24.08
CA LEU A 13 -3.35 3.25 -23.39
C LEU A 13 -3.34 4.46 -24.34
N GLU A 14 -3.10 4.24 -25.64
CA GLU A 14 -3.18 5.30 -26.66
C GLU A 14 -4.63 5.67 -27.03
N SER A 15 -5.59 4.77 -26.78
CA SER A 15 -7.02 5.01 -27.00
C SER A 15 -7.71 5.77 -25.86
N LEU A 16 -7.03 5.91 -24.71
CA LEU A 16 -7.58 6.59 -23.54
C LEU A 16 -7.53 8.11 -23.69
N SER A 17 -8.58 8.79 -23.23
CA SER A 17 -8.64 10.25 -23.19
C SER A 17 -7.55 10.83 -22.26
N PRO A 18 -7.12 12.08 -22.47
CA PRO A 18 -6.17 12.74 -21.57
C PRO A 18 -6.62 12.74 -20.11
N GLU A 19 -7.90 12.98 -19.85
CA GLU A 19 -8.49 12.97 -18.50
C GLU A 19 -8.41 11.58 -17.87
N THR A 20 -8.67 10.53 -18.66
CA THR A 20 -8.58 9.14 -18.20
C THR A 20 -7.15 8.77 -17.80
N ARG A 21 -6.15 9.21 -18.59
CA ARG A 21 -4.73 9.00 -18.27
C ARG A 21 -4.31 9.74 -17.00
N ASN A 22 -4.79 10.96 -16.81
CA ASN A 22 -4.50 11.73 -15.59
C ASN A 22 -5.05 11.06 -14.33
N GLN A 23 -6.27 10.49 -14.41
CA GLN A 23 -6.83 9.74 -13.30
C GLN A 23 -6.10 8.43 -13.05
N LEU A 24 -5.65 7.73 -14.11
CA LEU A 24 -4.81 6.54 -13.96
C LEU A 24 -3.50 6.84 -13.21
N VAL A 25 -2.83 7.95 -13.56
CA VAL A 25 -1.61 8.38 -12.85
C VAL A 25 -1.91 8.67 -11.38
N SER A 26 -3.01 9.37 -11.11
CA SER A 26 -3.44 9.67 -9.73
C SER A 26 -3.70 8.38 -8.93
N LEU A 27 -4.35 7.39 -9.55
CA LEU A 27 -4.60 6.09 -8.95
C LEU A 27 -3.30 5.35 -8.63
N GLN A 28 -2.37 5.29 -9.59
CA GLN A 28 -1.05 4.64 -9.38
C GLN A 28 -0.27 5.28 -8.23
N VAL A 29 -0.32 6.60 -8.09
CA VAL A 29 0.31 7.30 -6.97
C VAL A 29 -0.35 6.95 -5.64
N CYS A 30 -1.68 6.85 -5.60
CA CYS A 30 -2.40 6.39 -4.42
C CYS A 30 -2.01 4.95 -4.04
N ASP A 31 -1.96 4.04 -5.01
CA ASP A 31 -1.59 2.64 -4.78
C ASP A 31 -0.17 2.51 -4.21
N GLN A 32 0.79 3.25 -4.77
CA GLN A 32 2.17 3.29 -4.25
C GLN A 32 2.21 3.78 -2.80
N LYS A 33 1.45 4.83 -2.46
CA LYS A 33 1.38 5.35 -1.08
C LYS A 33 0.73 4.37 -0.13
N ILE A 34 -0.34 3.69 -0.56
CA ILE A 34 -1.00 2.64 0.23
C ILE A 34 0.01 1.52 0.53
N GLN A 35 0.75 1.06 -0.48
CA GLN A 35 1.76 0.02 -0.32
C GLN A 35 2.87 0.45 0.67
N SER A 36 3.39 1.67 0.53
CA SER A 36 4.39 2.22 1.47
C SER A 36 3.86 2.27 2.90
N THR A 37 2.62 2.73 3.08
CA THR A 37 1.97 2.81 4.39
C THR A 37 1.76 1.44 5.02
N GLN A 38 1.42 0.43 4.22
CA GLN A 38 1.30 -0.95 4.69
C GLN A 38 2.65 -1.52 5.15
N GLN A 39 3.75 -1.18 4.48
CA GLN A 39 5.10 -1.57 4.90
C GLN A 39 5.47 -0.92 6.24
N GLU A 40 5.24 0.38 6.39
CA GLU A 40 5.46 1.10 7.66
C GLU A 40 4.60 0.51 8.79
N LEU A 41 3.33 0.21 8.51
CA LEU A 41 2.44 -0.41 9.48
C LEU A 41 2.97 -1.77 9.96
N ALA A 42 3.48 -2.61 9.06
CA ALA A 42 4.05 -3.91 9.42
C ALA A 42 5.27 -3.78 10.33
N ILE A 43 6.13 -2.78 10.08
CA ILE A 43 7.27 -2.45 10.95
C ILE A 43 6.79 -2.05 12.34
N LEU A 44 5.81 -1.13 12.41
CA LEU A 44 5.25 -0.65 13.68
C LEU A 44 4.57 -1.77 14.47
N GLN A 45 3.84 -2.66 13.80
CA GLN A 45 3.21 -3.82 14.42
C GLN A 45 4.25 -4.75 15.05
N THR A 46 5.36 -5.01 14.35
CA THR A 46 6.47 -5.83 14.85
C THR A 46 7.09 -5.19 16.09
N ALA A 47 7.40 -3.89 16.03
CA ALA A 47 7.96 -3.15 17.16
C ALA A 47 7.01 -3.16 18.37
N ARG A 48 5.71 -2.96 18.15
CA ARG A 48 4.69 -3.01 19.21
C ARG A 48 4.66 -4.36 19.92
N ILE A 49 4.76 -5.47 19.18
CA ILE A 49 4.81 -6.82 19.75
C ILE A 49 6.07 -6.99 20.61
N ALA A 50 7.23 -6.56 20.11
CA ALA A 50 8.48 -6.62 20.85
C ALA A 50 8.40 -5.83 22.16
N TYR A 51 7.90 -4.60 22.13
CA TYR A 51 7.71 -3.78 23.34
C TYR A 51 6.70 -4.38 24.31
N ALA A 52 5.61 -4.98 23.81
CA ALA A 52 4.64 -5.66 24.68
C ALA A 52 5.26 -6.87 25.39
N ASN A 53 6.12 -7.62 24.72
CA ASN A 53 6.83 -8.75 25.33
C ASN A 53 7.85 -8.29 26.36
N ALA A 54 8.67 -7.28 26.04
CA ALA A 54 9.61 -6.69 26.99
C ALA A 54 8.89 -6.15 28.24
N LEU A 55 7.74 -5.49 28.06
CA LEU A 55 6.93 -5.02 29.18
C LEU A 55 6.49 -6.17 30.09
N LYS A 56 6.02 -7.29 29.53
CA LYS A 56 5.61 -8.47 30.32
C LYS A 56 6.74 -9.05 31.16
N GLU A 57 7.98 -8.97 30.67
CA GLU A 57 9.16 -9.45 31.42
C GLU A 57 9.50 -8.54 32.60
N LEU A 58 9.22 -7.25 32.49
CA LEU A 58 9.45 -6.25 33.54
C LEU A 58 8.33 -6.22 34.60
N LEU A 59 7.14 -6.75 34.28
CA LEU A 59 6.04 -6.79 35.23
C LEU A 59 6.30 -7.79 36.37
N PRO A 60 5.88 -7.48 37.61
CA PRO A 60 6.01 -8.41 38.73
C PRO A 60 5.35 -9.75 38.43
N LYS A 61 6.10 -10.83 38.62
CA LYS A 61 5.56 -12.20 38.57
C LYS A 61 5.04 -12.52 39.97
N ASN A 62 3.77 -12.24 40.21
CA ASN A 62 3.06 -12.74 41.39
C ASN A 62 2.87 -14.25 41.28
#